data_AF-A0A8H5CFT7-F1
#
_entry.id   AF-A0A8H5CFT7-F1
#
_cell.length_a   1.000
_cell.length_b   1.000
_cell.length_c   1.000
_cell.angle_alpha   90.00
_cell.angle_beta   90.00
_cell.angle_gamma   90.00
#
_symmetry.space_group_name_H-M   'P 1'
#
loop_
_entity.id
_entity.type
_entity.pdbx_description
1 polymer ?
#
loop_
_entity_poly.entity_id
_entity_poly.type
_entity_poly.pdbx_seq_one_letter_code
_entity_poly.pdbx_strand_id
1 'polypeptide(L)'
;MISRLSTNLLAATSLYDYGSNAWTDIPCDAQGDEDLHGPFMKVINGVLEGLGNSKGTRDVVDSRAMIFRHRDDSAQVSSPHIAVRATGPSFELPKGQYSEHASVGFSNVASVFNVKREATITEDDVDHLAVYTRQIFFCQKNRLFSRSLLLSESRVRLLHCDRSGAYKTTAIDIHEDPCTFVRLVLGLSSPRETVLGLDTNIQWTVKHGRRVAGTIATLNASGRRIKYKLDPDSFCFAAQTVRGRGTVCWNAENKDGKRILIKDAWRTDPQVPEYAFLERAKGLEGVVQLLAHEGSVARTSAFRPDCFDFNSDDFYNRTMSRVTMVRCGASLSQFTSQFQAIAALRDAIQGHLNLLKAGVLHRDVSMDNILFGDDEATVGNRGVVIDLDMAIMVKGPSADVITELPAGTQLYQSISVLDYKGELVPVPHDYLDDLESFFYILCHLLYGYEGFDRPAPAAFTGMKVLALWENMPAEAATNMKLRYIELEGPNINKPPLFWSTACIKLCDSLRRYLLPLIDGKIKLRVTRDDVERGARAKELHKDLEEHYSDIIALFDVALEELPKPGGEDPRVLPIRAPVTPSSSEASYESTESSGSTRYSGSSNSASSSAKRSSDDLEDAESSPPKRQRSV
;
A
#
# COMPACT_ATOMS: atom_id res chain seq x y z
N MET A 1 -26.57 -0.82 25.81
CA MET A 1 -27.48 -1.47 24.84
C MET A 1 -27.09 -2.93 24.61
N ILE A 2 -25.92 -3.22 24.01
CA ILE A 2 -25.46 -4.61 23.73
C ILE A 2 -25.47 -5.50 24.99
N SER A 3 -24.98 -5.00 26.13
CA SER A 3 -24.99 -5.76 27.39
C SER A 3 -26.38 -6.12 27.93
N ARG A 4 -27.40 -5.30 27.68
CA ARG A 4 -28.78 -5.62 28.10
C ARG A 4 -29.42 -6.59 27.11
N LEU A 5 -29.11 -6.43 25.82
CA LEU A 5 -29.59 -7.31 24.77
C LEU A 5 -29.07 -8.74 24.96
N SER A 6 -27.79 -8.93 25.30
CA SER A 6 -27.21 -10.26 25.52
C SER A 6 -27.90 -11.02 26.65
N THR A 7 -28.15 -10.35 27.79
CA THR A 7 -28.83 -10.97 28.93
C THR A 7 -30.28 -11.33 28.59
N ASN A 8 -30.99 -10.43 27.91
CA ASN A 8 -32.37 -10.68 27.50
C ASN A 8 -32.47 -11.82 26.48
N LEU A 9 -31.52 -11.91 25.55
CA LEU A 9 -31.48 -12.97 24.54
C LEU A 9 -31.21 -14.32 25.18
N LEU A 10 -30.24 -14.40 26.09
CA LEU A 10 -29.96 -15.63 26.83
C LEU A 10 -31.14 -16.08 27.70
N ALA A 11 -31.86 -15.14 28.31
CA ALA A 11 -33.05 -15.46 29.08
C ALA A 11 -34.24 -15.96 28.23
N ALA A 12 -34.27 -15.63 26.93
CA ALA A 12 -35.37 -15.97 26.03
C ALA A 12 -35.06 -17.14 25.09
N THR A 13 -33.78 -17.50 24.91
CA THR A 13 -33.36 -18.55 23.99
C THR A 13 -33.44 -19.92 24.62
N SER A 14 -33.85 -20.93 23.84
CA SER A 14 -33.76 -22.33 24.23
C SER A 14 -32.41 -22.97 23.85
N LEU A 15 -31.49 -22.19 23.26
CA LEU A 15 -30.20 -22.68 22.75
C LEU A 15 -29.13 -22.78 23.84
N TYR A 16 -29.37 -22.19 25.01
CA TYR A 16 -28.48 -22.26 26.16
C TYR A 16 -29.26 -22.81 27.34
N ASP A 17 -28.75 -23.89 27.93
CA ASP A 17 -29.35 -24.54 29.09
C ASP A 17 -28.60 -24.12 30.37
N TYR A 18 -29.29 -23.35 31.21
CA TYR A 18 -28.77 -22.94 32.52
C TYR A 18 -28.63 -24.11 33.51
N GLY A 19 -29.31 -25.23 33.30
CA GLY A 19 -29.19 -26.42 34.14
C GLY A 19 -27.86 -27.14 33.94
N SER A 20 -27.47 -27.35 32.68
CA SER A 20 -26.16 -27.91 32.30
C SER A 20 -25.05 -26.87 32.14
N ASN A 21 -25.39 -25.57 32.23
CA ASN A 21 -24.48 -24.45 32.00
C ASN A 21 -23.79 -24.53 30.62
N ALA A 22 -24.53 -24.96 29.59
CA ALA A 22 -23.97 -25.27 28.27
C ALA A 22 -24.87 -24.86 27.11
N TRP A 23 -24.29 -24.74 25.92
CA TRP A 23 -25.04 -24.52 24.67
C TRP A 23 -25.57 -25.88 24.19
N THR A 24 -26.88 -26.00 23.99
CA THR A 24 -27.57 -27.30 23.92
C THR A 24 -27.12 -28.20 22.78
N ASP A 25 -26.71 -27.61 21.65
CA ASP A 25 -26.45 -28.34 20.41
C ASP A 25 -24.95 -28.43 20.07
N ILE A 26 -24.09 -27.74 20.83
CA ILE A 26 -22.65 -27.77 20.58
C ILE A 26 -22.08 -29.03 21.25
N PRO A 27 -21.54 -30.01 20.49
CA PRO A 27 -21.02 -31.24 21.07
C PRO A 27 -19.75 -30.97 21.89
N CYS A 28 -19.66 -31.61 23.06
CA CYS A 28 -18.47 -31.52 23.92
C CYS A 28 -17.27 -32.33 23.40
N ASP A 29 -17.51 -33.33 22.54
CA ASP A 29 -16.47 -34.22 21.97
C ASP A 29 -16.73 -34.44 20.46
N ALA A 30 -16.44 -33.40 19.68
CA ALA A 30 -16.60 -33.43 18.23
C ALA A 30 -15.57 -34.38 17.59
N GLN A 31 -16.05 -35.27 16.72
CA GLN A 31 -15.19 -36.22 16.01
C GLN A 31 -14.50 -35.55 14.81
N GLY A 32 -15.12 -34.54 14.21
CA GLY A 32 -14.53 -33.66 13.20
C GLY A 32 -15.00 -32.21 13.29
N ASP A 33 -14.30 -31.30 12.59
CA ASP A 33 -14.66 -29.87 12.54
C ASP A 33 -16.08 -29.64 11.97
N GLU A 34 -16.50 -30.54 11.07
CA GLU A 34 -17.82 -30.56 10.44
C GLU A 34 -18.97 -30.70 11.45
N ASP A 35 -18.74 -31.43 12.56
CA ASP A 35 -19.75 -31.66 13.60
C ASP A 35 -20.11 -30.37 14.36
N LEU A 36 -19.22 -29.38 14.33
CA LEU A 36 -19.37 -28.11 15.03
C LEU A 36 -20.07 -27.04 14.20
N HIS A 37 -20.00 -27.13 12.87
CA HIS A 37 -20.44 -26.05 11.99
C HIS A 37 -21.95 -25.80 12.07
N GLY A 38 -22.76 -26.85 11.91
CA GLY A 38 -24.21 -26.77 12.00
C GLY A 38 -24.71 -26.19 13.34
N PRO A 39 -24.23 -26.71 14.48
CA PRO A 39 -24.51 -26.13 15.80
C PRO A 39 -24.16 -24.65 15.92
N PHE A 40 -22.95 -24.24 15.51
CA PHE A 40 -22.55 -22.82 15.57
C PHE A 40 -23.39 -21.94 14.66
N MET A 41 -23.72 -22.39 13.44
CA MET A 41 -24.64 -21.68 12.56
C MET A 41 -25.99 -21.46 13.21
N LYS A 42 -26.55 -22.47 13.91
CA LYS A 42 -27.82 -22.35 14.63
C LYS A 42 -27.74 -21.34 15.76
N VAL A 43 -26.69 -21.40 16.58
CA VAL A 43 -26.47 -20.45 17.69
C VAL A 43 -26.32 -19.02 17.20
N ILE A 44 -25.48 -18.80 16.20
CA ILE A 44 -25.23 -17.47 15.64
C ILE A 44 -26.51 -16.90 15.01
N ASN A 45 -27.26 -17.70 14.24
CA ASN A 45 -28.55 -17.26 13.69
C ASN A 45 -29.55 -16.91 14.79
N GLY A 46 -29.68 -17.73 15.84
CA GLY A 46 -30.55 -17.42 16.99
C GLY A 46 -30.15 -16.12 17.69
N VAL A 47 -28.85 -15.83 17.79
CA VAL A 47 -28.36 -14.55 18.31
C VAL A 47 -28.73 -13.37 17.39
N LEU A 48 -28.67 -13.53 16.08
CA LEU A 48 -29.09 -12.50 15.12
C LEU A 48 -30.61 -12.29 15.07
N GLU A 49 -31.41 -13.35 15.25
CA GLU A 49 -32.87 -13.22 15.35
C GLU A 49 -33.27 -12.32 16.51
N GLY A 50 -32.58 -12.45 17.65
CA GLY A 50 -32.76 -11.56 18.81
C GLY A 50 -32.38 -10.09 18.57
N LEU A 51 -31.66 -9.76 17.49
CA LEU A 51 -31.46 -8.38 17.01
C LEU A 51 -32.64 -7.85 16.18
N GLY A 52 -33.73 -8.61 16.02
CA GLY A 52 -34.80 -8.30 15.07
C GLY A 52 -34.36 -8.53 13.63
N ASN A 53 -33.50 -9.53 13.42
CA ASN A 53 -32.93 -9.92 12.14
C ASN A 53 -32.23 -8.78 11.36
N SER A 54 -31.79 -7.72 12.05
CA SER A 54 -31.23 -6.48 11.46
C SER A 54 -32.01 -5.97 10.23
N LYS A 55 -33.34 -6.19 10.18
CA LYS A 55 -34.20 -5.90 9.01
C LYS A 55 -33.70 -6.49 7.67
N GLY A 56 -33.04 -7.65 7.69
CA GLY A 56 -32.50 -8.29 6.48
C GLY A 56 -31.20 -7.68 5.95
N THR A 57 -30.51 -6.85 6.74
CA THR A 57 -29.20 -6.30 6.36
C THR A 57 -28.02 -7.19 6.73
N ARG A 58 -28.27 -8.26 7.49
CA ARG A 58 -27.26 -9.20 7.98
C ARG A 58 -27.78 -10.61 7.82
N ASP A 59 -27.01 -11.45 7.14
CA ASP A 59 -27.34 -12.86 6.94
C ASP A 59 -26.12 -13.71 7.28
N VAL A 60 -26.33 -14.75 8.10
CA VAL A 60 -25.28 -15.73 8.39
C VAL A 60 -25.24 -16.74 7.25
N VAL A 61 -24.08 -16.95 6.67
CA VAL A 61 -23.90 -17.80 5.50
C VAL A 61 -22.84 -18.86 5.79
N ASP A 62 -23.17 -20.11 5.48
CA ASP A 62 -22.16 -21.17 5.37
C ASP A 62 -21.34 -20.89 4.11
N SER A 63 -20.10 -20.45 4.32
CA SER A 63 -19.22 -20.05 3.23
C SER A 63 -18.24 -21.15 2.82
N ARG A 64 -18.17 -22.31 3.48
CA ARG A 64 -17.11 -23.32 3.23
C ARG A 64 -17.00 -23.75 1.77
N ALA A 65 -18.14 -23.93 1.09
CA ALA A 65 -18.18 -24.30 -0.33
C ALA A 65 -18.10 -23.09 -1.29
N MET A 66 -18.02 -21.87 -0.77
CA MET A 66 -17.92 -20.64 -1.54
C MET A 66 -16.47 -20.27 -1.83
N ILE A 67 -16.26 -19.56 -2.93
CA ILE A 67 -14.93 -19.12 -3.38
C ILE A 67 -14.81 -17.62 -3.18
N PHE A 68 -14.06 -17.18 -2.18
CA PHE A 68 -13.75 -15.77 -2.02
C PHE A 68 -12.41 -15.50 -2.70
N ARG A 69 -12.47 -14.90 -3.89
CA ARG A 69 -11.27 -14.53 -4.65
C ARG A 69 -10.54 -13.41 -3.93
N HIS A 70 -9.22 -13.57 -3.85
CA HIS A 70 -8.33 -12.51 -3.38
C HIS A 70 -8.25 -11.44 -4.45
N ARG A 71 -8.13 -10.18 -4.02
CA ARG A 71 -8.19 -9.05 -4.95
C ARG A 71 -6.82 -8.53 -5.38
N ASP A 72 -5.79 -8.86 -4.60
CA ASP A 72 -4.38 -8.65 -4.91
C ASP A 72 -3.78 -9.77 -5.79
N ASP A 73 -4.31 -10.99 -5.70
CA ASP A 73 -3.94 -12.12 -6.57
C ASP A 73 -5.20 -12.91 -6.95
N SER A 74 -5.66 -12.74 -8.20
CA SER A 74 -6.87 -13.37 -8.69
C SER A 74 -6.80 -14.91 -8.80
N ALA A 75 -5.60 -15.49 -8.76
CA ALA A 75 -5.38 -16.93 -8.71
C ALA A 75 -5.60 -17.49 -7.31
N GLN A 76 -5.41 -16.67 -6.27
CA GLN A 76 -5.62 -17.06 -4.89
C GLN A 76 -7.09 -16.92 -4.48
N VAL A 77 -7.53 -17.89 -3.70
CA VAL A 77 -8.87 -17.93 -3.12
C VAL A 77 -8.76 -18.40 -1.69
N SER A 78 -9.69 -17.97 -0.86
CA SER A 78 -9.85 -18.52 0.47
C SER A 78 -11.32 -18.60 0.81
N SER A 79 -11.66 -19.38 1.83
CA SER A 79 -13.03 -19.43 2.30
C SER A 79 -13.09 -19.46 3.82
N PRO A 80 -13.71 -18.47 4.48
CA PRO A 80 -14.04 -18.57 5.90
C PRO A 80 -15.11 -19.65 6.11
N HIS A 81 -15.22 -20.21 7.31
CA HIS A 81 -16.22 -21.26 7.56
C HIS A 81 -17.64 -20.67 7.62
N ILE A 82 -17.78 -19.55 8.32
CA ILE A 82 -19.03 -18.81 8.47
C ILE A 82 -18.76 -17.34 8.13
N ALA A 83 -19.63 -16.74 7.33
CA ALA A 83 -19.57 -15.33 6.99
C ALA A 83 -20.86 -14.62 7.40
N VAL A 84 -20.74 -13.42 7.97
CA VAL A 84 -21.89 -12.53 8.16
C VAL A 84 -21.97 -11.62 6.95
N ARG A 85 -22.81 -11.99 5.99
CA ARG A 85 -23.11 -11.16 4.82
C ARG A 85 -23.78 -9.87 5.27
N ALA A 86 -23.44 -8.77 4.63
CA ALA A 86 -23.91 -7.44 4.99
C ALA A 86 -24.33 -6.63 3.77
N THR A 87 -25.43 -5.89 3.92
CA THR A 87 -25.82 -4.82 3.01
C THR A 87 -25.74 -3.47 3.73
N GLY A 88 -25.64 -2.39 2.96
CA GLY A 88 -25.52 -1.04 3.47
C GLY A 88 -24.56 -0.17 2.65
N PRO A 89 -24.36 1.09 3.06
CA PRO A 89 -23.60 2.07 2.31
C PRO A 89 -22.09 1.82 2.27
N SER A 90 -21.55 0.86 3.03
CA SER A 90 -20.15 0.44 2.92
C SER A 90 -19.93 -0.84 2.10
N PHE A 91 -21.00 -1.58 1.77
CA PHE A 91 -20.91 -2.93 1.20
C PHE A 91 -21.34 -2.97 -0.27
N GLU A 92 -20.72 -3.83 -1.06
CA GLU A 92 -21.13 -4.09 -2.44
C GLU A 92 -20.94 -5.57 -2.81
N LEU A 93 -21.75 -6.07 -3.73
CA LEU A 93 -21.64 -7.43 -4.23
C LEU A 93 -20.26 -7.65 -4.88
N PRO A 94 -19.65 -8.84 -4.68
CA PRO A 94 -18.39 -9.19 -5.33
C PRO A 94 -18.46 -9.00 -6.85
N LYS A 95 -17.40 -8.43 -7.44
CA LYS A 95 -17.30 -8.28 -8.90
C LYS A 95 -17.02 -9.65 -9.53
N GLY A 96 -17.67 -9.96 -10.66
CA GLY A 96 -17.36 -11.16 -11.46
C GLY A 96 -18.10 -12.45 -11.10
N GLN A 97 -19.25 -12.38 -10.41
CA GLN A 97 -20.16 -13.51 -10.24
C GLN A 97 -21.56 -13.18 -10.77
N TYR A 98 -21.96 -13.87 -11.84
CA TYR A 98 -23.30 -13.82 -12.42
C TYR A 98 -24.20 -14.87 -11.74
N SER A 99 -24.63 -14.58 -10.52
CA SER A 99 -25.96 -15.01 -10.07
C SER A 99 -26.47 -13.99 -9.05
N GLU A 100 -27.59 -13.36 -9.37
CA GLU A 100 -28.14 -12.22 -8.63
C GLU A 100 -28.66 -12.57 -7.21
N HIS A 101 -28.48 -13.80 -6.74
CA HIS A 101 -29.12 -14.29 -5.51
C HIS A 101 -28.20 -14.97 -4.48
N ALA A 102 -26.88 -15.08 -4.69
CA ALA A 102 -26.01 -15.81 -3.74
C ALA A 102 -24.56 -15.33 -3.60
N SER A 103 -24.12 -14.24 -4.22
CA SER A 103 -22.70 -13.86 -4.18
C SER A 103 -22.27 -13.25 -2.82
N VAL A 104 -21.48 -14.01 -2.07
CA VAL A 104 -20.82 -13.57 -0.82
C VAL A 104 -19.31 -13.49 -1.07
N GLY A 105 -18.69 -12.43 -0.57
CA GLY A 105 -17.25 -12.23 -0.69
C GLY A 105 -16.75 -11.10 0.22
N PHE A 106 -15.45 -10.83 0.17
CA PHE A 106 -14.81 -9.85 1.05
C PHE A 106 -15.34 -8.41 0.91
N SER A 107 -16.07 -8.07 -0.16
CA SER A 107 -16.69 -6.75 -0.35
C SER A 107 -18.05 -6.57 0.35
N ASN A 108 -18.73 -7.66 0.73
CA ASN A 108 -20.05 -7.64 1.38
C ASN A 108 -20.14 -8.51 2.64
N VAL A 109 -19.02 -8.74 3.34
CA VAL A 109 -19.03 -9.36 4.68
C VAL A 109 -18.78 -8.33 5.76
N ALA A 110 -19.59 -8.37 6.83
CA ALA A 110 -19.35 -7.59 8.04
C ALA A 110 -18.16 -8.17 8.82
N SER A 111 -18.17 -9.49 9.01
CA SER A 111 -17.20 -10.28 9.77
C SER A 111 -17.18 -11.73 9.30
N VAL A 112 -16.19 -12.49 9.77
CA VAL A 112 -16.00 -13.92 9.46
C VAL A 112 -15.69 -14.71 10.74
N PHE A 113 -16.12 -15.96 10.78
CA PHE A 113 -15.85 -16.90 11.87
C PHE A 113 -15.31 -18.22 11.31
N ASN A 114 -14.24 -18.72 11.92
CA ASN A 114 -13.75 -20.07 11.68
C ASN A 114 -14.09 -20.96 12.87
N VAL A 115 -14.41 -22.21 12.55
CA VAL A 115 -14.80 -23.26 13.51
C VAL A 115 -13.82 -24.40 13.36
N LYS A 116 -13.18 -24.82 14.45
CA LYS A 116 -12.19 -25.88 14.45
C LYS A 116 -12.17 -26.57 15.81
N ARG A 117 -11.96 -27.89 15.82
CA ARG A 117 -11.80 -28.66 17.06
C ARG A 117 -10.67 -28.10 17.91
N GLU A 118 -10.89 -27.99 19.21
CA GLU A 118 -9.96 -27.40 20.16
C GLU A 118 -8.60 -28.11 20.13
N ALA A 119 -8.63 -29.44 20.03
CA ALA A 119 -7.45 -30.28 19.96
C ALA A 119 -6.58 -30.07 18.70
N THR A 120 -7.12 -29.42 17.65
CA THR A 120 -6.43 -29.23 16.36
C THR A 120 -6.14 -27.77 16.05
N ILE A 121 -6.52 -26.83 16.92
CA ILE A 121 -6.22 -25.40 16.76
C ILE A 121 -4.72 -25.17 16.91
N THR A 122 -4.12 -24.52 15.91
CA THR A 122 -2.73 -24.06 15.91
C THR A 122 -2.66 -22.54 15.79
N GLU A 123 -1.45 -21.98 15.88
CA GLU A 123 -1.23 -20.55 15.58
C GLU A 123 -1.50 -20.22 14.11
N ASP A 124 -1.28 -21.16 13.19
CA ASP A 124 -1.55 -20.98 11.76
C ASP A 124 -3.04 -20.66 11.50
N ASP A 125 -3.95 -21.18 12.32
CA ASP A 125 -5.39 -20.87 12.22
C ASP A 125 -5.67 -19.39 12.53
N VAL A 126 -4.91 -18.79 13.43
CA VAL A 126 -4.99 -17.36 13.74
C VAL A 126 -4.41 -16.54 12.59
N ASP A 127 -3.29 -16.99 12.01
CA ASP A 127 -2.67 -16.34 10.86
C ASP A 127 -3.59 -16.38 9.63
N HIS A 128 -4.32 -17.47 9.41
CA HIS A 128 -5.35 -17.58 8.37
C HIS A 128 -6.47 -16.53 8.54
N LEU A 129 -6.89 -16.20 9.76
CA LEU A 129 -7.86 -15.12 9.98
C LEU A 129 -7.30 -13.74 9.60
N ALA A 130 -5.99 -13.53 9.72
CA ALA A 130 -5.34 -12.31 9.27
C ALA A 130 -5.35 -12.16 7.74
N VAL A 131 -5.27 -13.28 7.00
CA VAL A 131 -5.45 -13.31 5.53
C VAL A 131 -6.83 -12.76 5.15
N TYR A 132 -7.90 -13.17 5.85
CA TYR A 132 -9.24 -12.63 5.60
C TYR A 132 -9.31 -11.13 5.89
N THR A 133 -8.68 -10.67 6.98
CA THR A 133 -8.63 -9.23 7.28
C THR A 133 -7.96 -8.45 6.15
N ARG A 134 -6.84 -8.93 5.62
CA ARG A 134 -6.16 -8.29 4.49
C ARG A 134 -7.10 -8.11 3.31
N GLN A 135 -7.86 -9.15 2.95
CA GLN A 135 -8.84 -9.06 1.86
C GLN A 135 -10.02 -8.13 2.18
N ILE A 136 -10.50 -8.09 3.43
CA ILE A 136 -11.52 -7.14 3.88
C ILE A 136 -11.03 -5.70 3.73
N PHE A 137 -9.81 -5.36 4.19
CA PHE A 137 -9.25 -4.02 4.01
C PHE A 137 -9.11 -3.64 2.54
N PHE A 138 -8.74 -4.59 1.68
CA PHE A 138 -8.60 -4.34 0.25
C PHE A 138 -9.96 -4.04 -0.42
N CYS A 139 -10.98 -4.83 -0.09
CA CYS A 139 -12.31 -4.73 -0.68
C CYS A 139 -13.15 -3.58 -0.09
N GLN A 140 -12.93 -3.28 1.19
CA GLN A 140 -13.69 -2.31 1.97
C GLN A 140 -12.74 -1.20 2.45
N LYS A 141 -12.41 -0.29 1.54
CA LYS A 141 -11.37 0.73 1.75
C LYS A 141 -11.65 1.74 2.87
N ASN A 142 -12.89 1.83 3.33
CA ASN A 142 -13.26 2.62 4.52
C ASN A 142 -13.20 1.80 5.83
N ARG A 143 -12.60 0.60 5.83
CA ARG A 143 -12.43 -0.22 7.03
C ARG A 143 -11.20 0.21 7.83
N LEU A 144 -11.42 0.63 9.08
CA LEU A 144 -10.43 1.08 10.05
C LEU A 144 -9.84 -0.07 10.88
N PHE A 145 -10.68 -1.06 11.22
CA PHE A 145 -10.28 -2.30 11.87
C PHE A 145 -11.20 -3.45 11.44
N SER A 146 -10.72 -4.68 11.58
CA SER A 146 -11.48 -5.91 11.35
C SER A 146 -11.45 -6.79 12.59
N ARG A 147 -12.50 -7.58 12.80
CA ARG A 147 -12.60 -8.55 13.89
C ARG A 147 -13.16 -9.87 13.37
N SER A 148 -12.57 -10.97 13.82
CA SER A 148 -12.95 -12.33 13.44
C SER A 148 -12.97 -13.24 14.67
N LEU A 149 -13.73 -14.33 14.63
CA LEU A 149 -13.76 -15.33 15.69
C LEU A 149 -13.14 -16.65 15.26
N LEU A 150 -12.41 -17.29 16.16
CA LEU A 150 -12.05 -18.69 16.11
C LEU A 150 -12.84 -19.42 17.20
N LEU A 151 -13.62 -20.41 16.80
CA LEU A 151 -14.57 -21.15 17.64
C LEU A 151 -14.15 -22.61 17.74
N SER A 152 -14.27 -23.19 18.93
CA SER A 152 -14.14 -24.62 19.21
C SER A 152 -15.33 -25.11 20.03
N GLU A 153 -15.36 -26.41 20.38
CA GLU A 153 -16.35 -27.05 21.24
C GLU A 153 -16.72 -26.19 22.44
N SER A 154 -15.71 -25.70 23.17
CA SER A 154 -15.89 -25.00 24.44
C SER A 154 -15.42 -23.56 24.43
N ARG A 155 -14.67 -23.10 23.41
CA ARG A 155 -13.97 -21.81 23.47
C ARG A 155 -14.18 -20.92 22.25
N VAL A 156 -14.06 -19.62 22.51
CA VAL A 156 -13.95 -18.58 21.49
C VAL A 156 -12.70 -17.76 21.69
N ARG A 157 -12.03 -17.41 20.58
CA ARG A 157 -10.98 -16.38 20.54
C ARG A 157 -11.39 -15.28 19.56
N LEU A 158 -11.26 -14.04 20.00
CA LEU A 158 -11.42 -12.87 19.13
C LEU A 158 -10.06 -12.47 18.58
N LEU A 159 -9.94 -12.40 17.25
CA LEU A 159 -8.84 -11.72 16.58
C LEU A 159 -9.29 -10.32 16.20
N HIS A 160 -8.57 -9.30 16.68
CA HIS A 160 -8.71 -7.92 16.27
C HIS A 160 -7.50 -7.52 15.42
N CYS A 161 -7.75 -6.92 14.27
CA CYS A 161 -6.71 -6.43 13.40
C CYS A 161 -6.97 -4.97 13.03
N ASP A 162 -5.97 -4.13 13.23
CA ASP A 162 -5.97 -2.72 12.85
C ASP A 162 -4.63 -2.37 12.17
N ARG A 163 -4.39 -1.08 11.92
CA ARG A 163 -3.15 -0.64 11.27
C ARG A 163 -1.90 -0.72 12.16
N SER A 164 -2.06 -0.96 13.46
CA SER A 164 -0.97 -1.24 14.41
C SER A 164 -0.66 -2.73 14.51
N GLY A 165 -1.45 -3.61 13.88
CA GLY A 165 -1.21 -5.04 13.81
C GLY A 165 -2.38 -5.86 14.33
N ALA A 166 -2.12 -7.13 14.61
CA ALA A 166 -3.10 -8.03 15.20
C ALA A 166 -2.98 -8.06 16.73
N TYR A 167 -4.12 -8.26 17.39
CA TYR A 167 -4.24 -8.57 18.80
C TYR A 167 -5.29 -9.68 18.93
N LYS A 168 -4.97 -10.74 19.67
CA LYS A 168 -5.91 -11.82 19.98
C LYS A 168 -6.20 -11.85 21.47
N THR A 169 -7.44 -12.18 21.82
CA THR A 169 -7.80 -12.40 23.22
C THR A 169 -7.24 -13.74 23.71
N THR A 170 -7.21 -13.93 25.03
CA THR A 170 -7.20 -15.29 25.59
C THR A 170 -8.44 -16.05 25.12
N ALA A 171 -8.37 -17.39 25.20
CA ALA A 171 -9.54 -18.21 24.94
C ALA A 171 -10.58 -17.97 26.03
N ILE A 172 -11.83 -17.76 25.63
CA ILE A 172 -12.97 -17.53 26.51
C ILE A 172 -13.84 -18.77 26.42
N ASP A 173 -14.21 -19.34 27.57
CA ASP A 173 -15.13 -20.47 27.61
C ASP A 173 -16.56 -19.98 27.31
N ILE A 174 -17.16 -20.50 26.24
CA ILE A 174 -18.48 -20.06 25.76
C ILE A 174 -19.63 -20.62 26.61
N HIS A 175 -19.36 -21.67 27.39
CA HIS A 175 -20.32 -22.30 28.28
C HIS A 175 -20.31 -21.61 29.65
N GLU A 176 -19.14 -21.27 30.19
CA GLU A 176 -19.02 -20.52 31.45
C GLU A 176 -19.38 -19.04 31.30
N ASP A 177 -19.04 -18.40 30.17
CA ASP A 177 -19.39 -17.00 29.88
C ASP A 177 -20.18 -16.85 28.57
N PRO A 178 -21.44 -17.34 28.53
CA PRO A 178 -22.29 -17.23 27.36
C PRO A 178 -22.65 -15.78 27.04
N CYS A 179 -22.66 -14.90 28.05
CA CYS A 179 -22.93 -13.48 27.88
C CYS A 179 -21.87 -12.83 26.99
N THR A 180 -20.59 -13.06 27.26
CA THR A 180 -19.51 -12.52 26.44
C THR A 180 -19.54 -13.11 25.03
N PHE A 181 -19.80 -14.41 24.87
CA PHE A 181 -19.93 -15.02 23.55
C PHE A 181 -21.04 -14.38 22.71
N VAL A 182 -22.25 -14.20 23.28
CA VAL A 182 -23.35 -13.50 22.62
C VAL A 182 -22.95 -12.06 22.25
N ARG A 183 -22.27 -11.34 23.15
CA ARG A 183 -21.82 -9.96 22.87
C ARG A 183 -20.82 -9.89 21.72
N LEU A 184 -19.93 -10.87 21.58
CA LEU A 184 -19.00 -10.96 20.46
C LEU A 184 -19.77 -11.13 19.14
N VAL A 185 -20.70 -12.10 19.08
CA VAL A 185 -21.52 -12.34 17.88
C VAL A 185 -22.35 -11.10 17.52
N LEU A 186 -22.99 -10.46 18.50
CA LEU A 186 -23.75 -9.22 18.29
C LEU A 186 -22.89 -8.06 17.79
N GLY A 187 -21.67 -7.92 18.31
CA GLY A 187 -20.73 -6.87 17.90
C GLY A 187 -20.28 -7.03 16.47
N LEU A 188 -19.91 -8.26 16.08
CA LEU A 188 -19.43 -8.58 14.74
C LEU A 188 -20.56 -8.65 13.70
N SER A 189 -21.81 -8.78 14.14
CA SER A 189 -23.02 -8.72 13.30
C SER A 189 -23.77 -7.39 13.37
N SER A 190 -23.19 -6.35 13.99
CA SER A 190 -23.89 -5.08 14.25
C SER A 190 -24.37 -4.38 12.97
N PRO A 191 -25.62 -3.85 12.92
CA PRO A 191 -26.08 -2.99 11.83
C PRO A 191 -25.41 -1.61 11.86
N ARG A 192 -24.83 -1.19 13.00
CA ARG A 192 -24.08 0.05 13.12
C ARG A 192 -22.68 -0.13 12.56
N GLU A 193 -22.40 0.53 11.44
CA GLU A 193 -21.13 0.45 10.71
C GLU A 193 -19.89 0.82 11.55
N THR A 194 -20.00 1.81 12.44
CA THR A 194 -18.90 2.20 13.33
C THR A 194 -18.47 1.11 14.30
N VAL A 195 -19.39 0.23 14.72
CA VAL A 195 -19.07 -0.94 15.57
C VAL A 195 -18.25 -1.98 14.81
N LEU A 196 -18.50 -2.10 13.50
CA LEU A 196 -17.78 -2.97 12.59
C LEU A 196 -16.44 -2.38 12.12
N GLY A 197 -16.07 -1.19 12.61
CA GLY A 197 -14.84 -0.52 12.22
C GLY A 197 -14.89 0.11 10.83
N LEU A 198 -16.07 0.51 10.36
CA LEU A 198 -16.21 1.27 9.11
C LEU A 198 -16.25 2.78 9.41
N ASP A 199 -15.50 3.56 8.62
CA ASP A 199 -15.55 5.01 8.63
C ASP A 199 -16.84 5.50 7.95
N THR A 200 -17.78 6.02 8.74
CA THR A 200 -19.05 6.55 8.26
C THR A 200 -18.95 7.94 7.64
N ASN A 201 -17.76 8.55 7.63
CA ASN A 201 -17.51 9.73 6.80
C ASN A 201 -17.40 9.39 5.31
N ILE A 202 -17.19 8.10 4.98
CA ILE A 202 -17.23 7.59 3.61
C ILE A 202 -18.49 6.75 3.47
N GLN A 203 -19.36 7.12 2.53
CA GLN A 203 -20.66 6.47 2.34
C GLN A 203 -20.96 6.34 0.85
N TRP A 204 -21.45 5.18 0.43
CA TRP A 204 -21.86 4.90 -0.94
C TRP A 204 -23.37 4.81 -1.07
N THR A 205 -23.88 5.33 -2.18
CA THR A 205 -25.19 4.97 -2.71
C THR A 205 -25.02 3.66 -3.50
N VAL A 206 -25.76 2.64 -3.08
CA VAL A 206 -25.70 1.29 -3.66
C VAL A 206 -27.03 0.98 -4.35
N LYS A 207 -26.99 0.62 -5.63
CA LYS A 207 -28.16 0.17 -6.41
C LYS A 207 -27.87 -1.22 -6.97
N HIS A 208 -28.83 -2.13 -6.87
CA HIS A 208 -28.66 -3.54 -7.30
C HIS A 208 -27.37 -4.16 -6.75
N GLY A 209 -27.03 -3.85 -5.49
CA GLY A 209 -25.83 -4.33 -4.83
C GLY A 209 -24.50 -3.73 -5.33
N ARG A 210 -24.52 -2.72 -6.21
CA ARG A 210 -23.30 -2.07 -6.75
C ARG A 210 -23.26 -0.59 -6.39
N ARG A 211 -22.05 -0.08 -6.13
CA ARG A 211 -21.81 1.35 -5.84
C ARG A 211 -22.08 2.17 -7.11
N VAL A 212 -22.90 3.21 -7.00
CA VAL A 212 -23.25 4.11 -8.12
C VAL A 212 -22.93 5.57 -7.87
N ALA A 213 -22.70 5.95 -6.62
CA ALA A 213 -22.18 7.25 -6.21
C ALA A 213 -21.62 7.14 -4.79
N GLY A 214 -20.67 7.99 -4.42
CA GLY A 214 -20.17 8.05 -3.04
C GLY A 214 -19.98 9.46 -2.54
N THR A 215 -19.78 9.58 -1.23
CA THR A 215 -19.36 10.82 -0.59
C THR A 215 -18.29 10.54 0.44
N ILE A 216 -17.40 11.49 0.61
CA ILE A 216 -16.39 11.50 1.67
C ILE A 216 -16.43 12.85 2.38
N ALA A 217 -16.46 12.82 3.71
CA ALA A 217 -16.43 14.00 4.55
C ALA A 217 -15.06 14.21 5.20
N THR A 218 -14.65 15.47 5.32
CA THR A 218 -13.45 15.92 6.04
C THR A 218 -13.72 17.27 6.70
N LEU A 219 -12.74 17.81 7.42
CA LEU A 219 -12.77 19.15 8.00
C LEU A 219 -12.08 20.16 7.08
N ASN A 220 -12.67 21.34 6.93
CA ASN A 220 -12.01 22.48 6.32
C ASN A 220 -11.10 23.20 7.34
N ALA A 221 -10.39 24.24 6.89
CA ALA A 221 -9.51 25.06 7.75
C ALA A 221 -10.21 25.68 8.97
N SER A 222 -11.54 25.90 8.93
CA SER A 222 -12.33 26.40 10.05
C SER A 222 -12.85 25.30 10.99
N GLY A 223 -12.48 24.04 10.77
CA GLY A 223 -12.99 22.89 11.52
C GLY A 223 -14.43 22.50 11.17
N ARG A 224 -15.01 23.08 10.10
CA ARG A 224 -16.36 22.74 9.62
C ARG A 224 -16.29 21.54 8.70
N ARG A 225 -17.24 20.61 8.87
CA ARG A 225 -17.36 19.43 8.02
C ARG A 225 -17.79 19.82 6.60
N ILE A 226 -17.02 19.39 5.61
CA ILE A 226 -17.28 19.54 4.19
C ILE A 226 -17.37 18.15 3.55
N LYS A 227 -18.13 18.03 2.45
CA LYS A 227 -18.33 16.77 1.74
C LYS A 227 -17.88 16.91 0.29
N TYR A 228 -17.25 15.86 -0.20
CA TYR A 228 -16.83 15.71 -1.59
C TYR A 228 -17.53 14.52 -2.22
N LYS A 229 -17.80 14.61 -3.52
CA LYS A 229 -18.41 13.53 -4.29
C LYS A 229 -17.31 12.55 -4.70
N LEU A 230 -17.56 11.26 -4.48
CA LEU A 230 -16.72 10.17 -4.96
C LEU A 230 -17.36 9.54 -6.19
N ASP A 231 -16.53 9.27 -7.19
CA ASP A 231 -16.90 8.48 -8.36
C ASP A 231 -16.69 6.98 -8.04
N PRO A 232 -17.71 6.12 -8.22
CA PRO A 232 -17.55 4.68 -8.08
C PRO A 232 -16.41 4.19 -8.96
N ASP A 233 -15.56 3.34 -8.40
CA ASP A 233 -14.37 2.78 -9.07
C ASP A 233 -13.20 3.74 -9.32
N SER A 234 -13.31 5.03 -8.97
CA SER A 234 -12.23 6.01 -9.14
C SER A 234 -11.29 6.09 -7.94
N PHE A 235 -10.55 5.00 -7.71
CA PHE A 235 -9.38 4.99 -6.82
C PHE A 235 -8.12 5.11 -7.66
N CYS A 236 -7.20 6.01 -7.31
CA CYS A 236 -5.91 6.05 -7.99
C CYS A 236 -4.84 5.21 -7.27
N PHE A 237 -5.00 4.94 -5.95
CA PHE A 237 -4.06 4.12 -5.20
C PHE A 237 -4.69 3.52 -3.93
N ALA A 238 -4.31 2.29 -3.58
CA ALA A 238 -4.62 1.68 -2.29
C ALA A 238 -3.55 0.66 -1.89
N ALA A 239 -2.91 0.87 -0.74
CA ALA A 239 -1.89 -0.02 -0.20
C ALA A 239 -2.47 -1.37 0.25
N GLN A 240 -1.67 -2.43 0.08
CA GLN A 240 -2.09 -3.82 0.33
C GLN A 240 -1.69 -4.38 1.70
N THR A 241 -0.98 -3.59 2.51
CA THR A 241 -0.49 -4.04 3.81
C THR A 241 -1.62 -4.00 4.84
N VAL A 242 -1.57 -4.90 5.84
CA VAL A 242 -2.48 -4.85 7.00
C VAL A 242 -1.98 -3.78 7.97
N ARG A 243 -0.74 -3.94 8.45
CA ARG A 243 -0.03 -3.00 9.33
C ARG A 243 0.71 -1.94 8.50
N GLY A 244 0.82 -0.72 9.02
CA GLY A 244 1.59 0.36 8.39
C GLY A 244 0.73 1.55 7.96
N ARG A 245 1.13 2.23 6.88
CA ARG A 245 0.48 3.44 6.38
C ARG A 245 -0.92 3.21 5.82
N GLY A 246 -1.17 2.04 5.21
CA GLY A 246 -2.48 1.69 4.69
C GLY A 246 -3.08 2.75 3.75
N THR A 247 -2.24 3.44 2.98
CA THR A 247 -2.60 4.63 2.21
C THR A 247 -3.71 4.33 1.20
N VAL A 248 -4.75 5.16 1.18
CA VAL A 248 -5.82 5.11 0.17
C VAL A 248 -5.99 6.50 -0.44
N CYS A 249 -5.90 6.59 -1.75
CA CYS A 249 -6.08 7.83 -2.50
C CYS A 249 -7.38 7.76 -3.31
N TRP A 250 -8.29 8.68 -3.00
CA TRP A 250 -9.63 8.80 -3.56
C TRP A 250 -9.64 9.92 -4.59
N ASN A 251 -10.07 9.65 -5.82
CA ASN A 251 -10.45 10.73 -6.73
C ASN A 251 -11.81 11.26 -6.28
N ALA A 252 -11.92 12.57 -6.16
CA ALA A 252 -13.15 13.22 -5.74
C ALA A 252 -13.41 14.50 -6.54
N GLU A 253 -14.64 14.99 -6.45
CA GLU A 253 -15.07 16.26 -7.00
C GLU A 253 -15.59 17.17 -5.90
N ASN A 254 -15.22 18.45 -5.95
CA ASN A 254 -15.83 19.47 -5.11
C ASN A 254 -17.21 19.89 -5.65
N LYS A 255 -17.90 20.76 -4.91
CA LYS A 255 -19.22 21.29 -5.30
C LYS A 255 -19.24 22.02 -6.64
N ASP A 256 -18.09 22.51 -7.10
CA ASP A 256 -17.92 23.28 -8.33
C ASP A 256 -17.50 22.37 -9.50
N GLY A 257 -17.44 21.05 -9.29
CA GLY A 257 -17.02 20.06 -10.29
C GLY A 257 -15.51 19.96 -10.49
N LYS A 258 -14.69 20.66 -9.69
CA LYS A 258 -13.23 20.58 -9.76
C LYS A 258 -12.76 19.23 -9.21
N ARG A 259 -11.90 18.56 -9.97
CA ARG A 259 -11.22 17.33 -9.55
C ARG A 259 -10.24 17.62 -8.42
N ILE A 260 -10.28 16.78 -7.41
CA ILE A 260 -9.42 16.84 -6.23
C ILE A 260 -8.96 15.42 -5.86
N LEU A 261 -7.90 15.35 -5.07
CA LEU A 261 -7.41 14.12 -4.50
C LEU A 261 -7.61 14.13 -2.99
N ILE A 262 -8.11 13.03 -2.43
CA ILE A 262 -8.17 12.86 -0.97
C ILE A 262 -7.29 11.67 -0.61
N LYS A 263 -6.35 11.85 0.31
CA LYS A 263 -5.41 10.84 0.78
C LYS A 263 -5.71 10.51 2.23
N ASP A 264 -5.99 9.25 2.49
CA ASP A 264 -6.13 8.67 3.83
C ASP A 264 -4.87 7.87 4.15
N ALA A 265 -4.17 8.22 5.22
CA ALA A 265 -2.94 7.54 5.61
C ALA A 265 -2.75 7.47 7.14
N TRP A 266 -2.16 6.37 7.61
CA TRP A 266 -1.87 6.11 9.01
C TRP A 266 -0.40 6.40 9.32
N ARG A 267 -0.14 7.32 10.24
CA ARG A 267 1.21 7.59 10.76
C ARG A 267 1.37 6.99 12.15
N THR A 268 2.60 6.69 12.55
CA THR A 268 2.88 6.45 13.98
C THR A 268 2.81 7.78 14.72
N ASP A 269 2.30 7.77 15.95
CA ASP A 269 2.07 9.01 16.71
C ASP A 269 3.27 9.96 16.91
N PRO A 270 4.54 9.51 17.02
CA PRO A 270 5.66 10.45 17.13
C PRO A 270 5.91 11.24 15.83
N GLN A 271 5.41 10.76 14.67
CA GLN A 271 5.66 11.40 13.39
C GLN A 271 4.78 12.63 13.20
N VAL A 272 5.37 13.68 12.64
CA VAL A 272 4.66 14.87 12.17
C VAL A 272 3.72 14.48 11.03
N PRO A 273 2.45 14.91 11.03
CA PRO A 273 1.53 14.57 9.95
C PRO A 273 1.86 15.31 8.65
N GLU A 274 1.66 14.64 7.51
CA GLU A 274 1.91 15.18 6.17
C GLU A 274 1.30 16.57 5.93
N TYR A 275 0.07 16.79 6.40
CA TYR A 275 -0.60 18.07 6.23
C TYR A 275 0.18 19.24 6.83
N ALA A 276 1.00 19.02 7.87
CA ALA A 276 1.80 20.08 8.47
C ALA A 276 2.94 20.56 7.55
N PHE A 277 3.50 19.66 6.73
CA PHE A 277 4.45 20.03 5.68
C PHE A 277 3.74 20.73 4.52
N LEU A 278 2.58 20.21 4.11
CA LEU A 278 1.77 20.80 3.04
C LEU A 278 1.21 22.19 3.40
N GLU A 279 0.94 22.46 4.67
CA GLU A 279 0.59 23.80 5.17
C GLU A 279 1.71 24.82 4.92
N ARG A 280 2.98 24.41 5.04
CA ARG A 280 4.14 25.26 4.69
C ARG A 280 4.34 25.39 3.18
N ALA A 281 3.91 24.39 2.42
CA ALA A 281 4.05 24.36 0.97
C ALA A 281 2.96 25.15 0.21
N LYS A 282 2.00 25.76 0.92
CA LYS A 282 0.92 26.52 0.30
C LYS A 282 1.47 27.68 -0.54
N GLY A 283 1.05 27.71 -1.81
CA GLY A 283 1.44 28.73 -2.77
C GLY A 283 2.81 28.53 -3.40
N LEU A 284 3.56 27.47 -3.05
CA LEU A 284 4.83 27.17 -3.69
C LEU A 284 4.61 26.52 -5.06
N GLU A 285 5.29 27.04 -6.07
CA GLU A 285 5.34 26.43 -7.40
C GLU A 285 6.10 25.10 -7.36
N GLY A 286 5.67 24.15 -8.19
CA GLY A 286 6.30 22.82 -8.30
C GLY A 286 5.97 21.87 -7.15
N VAL A 287 5.00 22.22 -6.30
CA VAL A 287 4.60 21.43 -5.12
C VAL A 287 3.09 21.30 -5.05
N VAL A 288 2.60 20.13 -4.62
CA VAL A 288 1.16 19.88 -4.51
C VAL A 288 0.48 20.78 -3.48
N GLN A 289 -0.73 21.24 -3.82
CA GLN A 289 -1.44 22.25 -3.04
C GLN A 289 -2.52 21.65 -2.13
N LEU A 290 -2.42 21.96 -0.84
CA LEU A 290 -3.38 21.56 0.20
C LEU A 290 -4.67 22.38 0.13
N LEU A 291 -5.80 21.68 0.19
CA LEU A 291 -7.14 22.29 0.21
C LEU A 291 -7.82 22.16 1.59
N ALA A 292 -7.70 21.00 2.24
CA ALA A 292 -8.32 20.72 3.53
C ALA A 292 -7.63 19.53 4.21
N HIS A 293 -7.77 19.39 5.53
CA HIS A 293 -7.24 18.23 6.24
C HIS A 293 -8.00 17.93 7.55
N GLU A 294 -8.00 16.66 7.96
CA GLU A 294 -8.46 16.19 9.27
C GLU A 294 -7.35 15.30 9.84
N GLY A 295 -6.60 15.80 10.81
CA GLY A 295 -5.35 15.17 11.29
C GLY A 295 -5.52 13.98 12.25
N SER A 296 -6.75 13.68 12.67
CA SER A 296 -7.07 12.57 13.56
C SER A 296 -8.48 12.06 13.27
N VAL A 297 -8.64 11.40 12.12
CA VAL A 297 -9.91 10.72 11.75
C VAL A 297 -10.15 9.52 12.66
N ALA A 298 -9.08 8.79 13.00
CA ALA A 298 -9.12 7.59 13.82
C ALA A 298 -7.77 7.35 14.51
N ARG A 299 -7.78 6.60 15.62
CA ARG A 299 -6.59 6.17 16.36
C ARG A 299 -6.72 4.69 16.68
N THR A 300 -5.67 3.90 16.46
CA THR A 300 -5.72 2.45 16.73
C THR A 300 -5.89 2.14 18.22
N SER A 301 -5.30 2.96 19.09
CA SER A 301 -5.55 2.92 20.55
C SER A 301 -7.03 2.99 20.92
N ALA A 302 -7.85 3.75 20.20
CA ALA A 302 -9.28 3.87 20.47
C ALA A 302 -10.09 2.61 20.11
N PHE A 303 -9.49 1.65 19.40
CA PHE A 303 -10.13 0.40 19.01
C PHE A 303 -9.78 -0.78 19.92
N ARG A 304 -8.75 -0.61 20.75
CA ARG A 304 -8.21 -1.60 21.67
C ARG A 304 -8.76 -1.36 23.08
N PRO A 305 -8.90 -2.41 23.91
CA PRO A 305 -9.43 -2.26 25.25
C PRO A 305 -8.43 -1.53 26.17
N ASP A 306 -8.92 -0.92 27.24
CA ASP A 306 -8.09 -0.18 28.21
C ASP A 306 -7.05 -1.08 28.91
N CYS A 307 -7.30 -2.39 28.96
CA CYS A 307 -6.37 -3.37 29.51
C CYS A 307 -5.26 -3.81 28.53
N PHE A 308 -5.23 -3.26 27.31
CA PHE A 308 -4.16 -3.52 26.36
C PHE A 308 -2.86 -2.85 26.82
N ASP A 309 -1.74 -3.56 26.77
CA ASP A 309 -0.44 -2.99 27.10
C ASP A 309 0.06 -2.08 25.98
N PHE A 310 -0.28 -0.79 26.08
CA PHE A 310 0.16 0.24 25.14
C PHE A 310 1.66 0.56 25.24
N ASN A 311 2.36 0.02 26.26
CA ASN A 311 3.80 0.24 26.46
C ASN A 311 4.66 -0.91 25.91
N SER A 312 4.04 -1.95 25.33
CA SER A 312 4.76 -3.04 24.67
C SER A 312 5.55 -2.52 23.46
N ASP A 313 6.81 -2.97 23.33
CA ASP A 313 7.70 -2.65 22.20
C ASP A 313 7.13 -3.09 20.83
N ASP A 314 6.18 -4.03 20.84
CA ASP A 314 5.54 -4.55 19.62
C ASP A 314 4.39 -3.66 19.13
N PHE A 315 3.87 -2.75 19.97
CA PHE A 315 2.76 -1.87 19.65
C PHE A 315 3.22 -0.43 19.39
N TYR A 316 2.76 0.11 18.26
CA TYR A 316 2.94 1.52 17.93
C TYR A 316 1.56 2.10 17.66
N ASN A 317 1.11 3.04 18.49
CA ASN A 317 -0.15 3.73 18.22
C ASN A 317 -0.05 4.45 16.87
N ARG A 318 -1.12 4.35 16.09
CA ARG A 318 -1.23 5.01 14.79
C ARG A 318 -2.45 5.90 14.74
N THR A 319 -2.26 7.07 14.15
CA THR A 319 -3.31 8.04 13.91
C THR A 319 -3.52 8.21 12.41
N MET A 320 -4.77 8.11 11.97
CA MET A 320 -5.17 8.33 10.58
C MET A 320 -5.37 9.82 10.30
N SER A 321 -4.72 10.32 9.25
CA SER A 321 -4.98 11.64 8.69
C SER A 321 -5.73 11.51 7.36
N ARG A 322 -6.62 12.47 7.10
CA ARG A 322 -7.28 12.67 5.81
C ARG A 322 -6.87 14.00 5.24
N VAL A 323 -6.16 13.99 4.12
CA VAL A 323 -5.60 15.18 3.47
C VAL A 323 -6.29 15.36 2.12
N THR A 324 -6.82 16.55 1.85
CA THR A 324 -7.42 16.90 0.55
C THR A 324 -6.53 17.86 -0.18
N MET A 325 -6.18 17.53 -1.42
CA MET A 325 -5.25 18.26 -2.27
C MET A 325 -5.85 18.54 -3.65
N VAL A 326 -5.27 19.50 -4.36
CA VAL A 326 -5.52 19.66 -5.80
C VAL A 326 -5.14 18.38 -6.51
N ARG A 327 -5.95 17.94 -7.48
CA ARG A 327 -5.61 16.79 -8.31
C ARG A 327 -4.61 17.24 -9.37
N CYS A 328 -3.39 16.69 -9.34
CA CYS A 328 -2.39 16.86 -10.40
C CYS A 328 -2.71 15.94 -11.60
N GLY A 329 -1.85 15.92 -12.61
CA GLY A 329 -1.92 15.01 -13.75
C GLY A 329 -1.49 13.57 -13.43
N ALA A 330 -0.97 12.88 -14.44
CA ALA A 330 -0.44 11.53 -14.34
C ALA A 330 0.95 11.49 -13.70
N SER A 331 1.42 10.30 -13.30
CA SER A 331 2.80 10.09 -12.85
C SER A 331 3.79 10.41 -13.95
N LEU A 332 5.00 10.88 -13.59
CA LEU A 332 6.10 11.15 -14.51
C LEU A 332 6.41 9.95 -15.43
N SER A 333 6.11 8.73 -14.97
CA SER A 333 6.19 7.48 -15.75
C SER A 333 5.35 7.44 -17.03
N GLN A 334 4.30 8.26 -17.11
CA GLN A 334 3.30 8.28 -18.20
C GLN A 334 3.53 9.47 -19.15
N PHE A 335 4.80 9.84 -19.35
CA PHE A 335 5.17 10.95 -20.21
C PHE A 335 4.84 10.67 -21.68
N THR A 336 4.36 11.69 -22.40
CA THR A 336 3.99 11.61 -23.81
C THR A 336 5.01 12.23 -24.76
N SER A 337 6.01 12.94 -24.22
CA SER A 337 7.16 13.45 -24.97
C SER A 337 8.41 13.53 -24.08
N GLN A 338 9.59 13.51 -24.71
CA GLN A 338 10.86 13.73 -24.00
C GLN A 338 10.89 15.12 -23.37
N PHE A 339 10.41 16.14 -24.10
CA PHE A 339 10.30 17.50 -23.58
C PHE A 339 9.44 17.53 -22.31
N GLN A 340 8.27 16.90 -22.32
CA GLN A 340 7.38 16.87 -21.16
C GLN A 340 8.06 16.23 -19.94
N ALA A 341 8.72 15.08 -20.10
CA ALA A 341 9.42 14.40 -19.00
C ALA A 341 10.54 15.27 -18.40
N ILE A 342 11.41 15.83 -19.25
CA ILE A 342 12.54 16.65 -18.81
C ILE A 342 12.07 17.99 -18.21
N ALA A 343 11.04 18.61 -18.78
CA ALA A 343 10.45 19.84 -18.27
C ALA A 343 9.79 19.65 -16.90
N ALA A 344 9.07 18.54 -16.72
CA ALA A 344 8.47 18.22 -15.43
C ALA A 344 9.53 17.91 -14.37
N LEU A 345 10.58 17.15 -14.71
CA LEU A 345 11.67 16.86 -13.77
C LEU A 345 12.41 18.14 -13.35
N ARG A 346 12.66 19.06 -14.30
CA ARG A 346 13.22 20.39 -14.01
C ARG A 346 12.36 21.20 -13.05
N ASP A 347 11.05 21.26 -13.28
CA ASP A 347 10.12 22.01 -12.42
C ASP A 347 9.98 21.34 -11.04
N ALA A 348 10.06 20.01 -10.96
CA ALA A 348 10.08 19.28 -9.70
C ALA A 348 11.34 19.58 -8.86
N ILE A 349 12.51 19.69 -9.49
CA ILE A 349 13.76 20.12 -8.81
C ILE A 349 13.59 21.54 -8.24
N GLN A 350 12.96 22.44 -9.00
CA GLN A 350 12.65 23.79 -8.52
C GLN A 350 11.63 23.78 -7.36
N GLY A 351 10.61 22.93 -7.44
CA GLY A 351 9.62 22.73 -6.37
C GLY A 351 10.27 22.18 -5.10
N HIS A 352 11.25 21.29 -5.23
CA HIS A 352 12.06 20.79 -4.12
C HIS A 352 12.89 21.89 -3.45
N LEU A 353 13.52 22.79 -4.22
CA LEU A 353 14.16 24.00 -3.65
C LEU A 353 13.16 24.87 -2.89
N ASN A 354 11.97 25.08 -3.45
CA ASN A 354 10.92 25.87 -2.82
C ASN A 354 10.49 25.25 -1.47
N LEU A 355 10.33 23.92 -1.41
CA LEU A 355 10.09 23.18 -0.17
C LEU A 355 11.21 23.39 0.86
N LEU A 356 12.46 23.27 0.42
CA LEU A 356 13.62 23.42 1.29
C LEU A 356 13.70 24.83 1.89
N LYS A 357 13.42 25.86 1.08
CA LYS A 357 13.29 27.26 1.53
C LYS A 357 12.17 27.46 2.55
N ALA A 358 11.10 26.67 2.48
CA ALA A 358 10.04 26.63 3.48
C ALA A 358 10.41 25.79 4.74
N GLY A 359 11.63 25.26 4.79
CA GLY A 359 12.14 24.45 5.89
C GLY A 359 11.64 23.00 5.87
N VAL A 360 11.33 22.46 4.69
CA VAL A 360 10.86 21.08 4.51
C VAL A 360 11.83 20.32 3.59
N LEU A 361 12.38 19.21 4.07
CA LEU A 361 13.18 18.29 3.25
C LEU A 361 12.34 17.05 2.91
N HIS A 362 12.35 16.61 1.66
CA HIS A 362 11.42 15.60 1.12
C HIS A 362 11.75 14.17 1.54
N ARG A 363 13.01 13.76 1.40
CA ARG A 363 13.57 12.44 1.77
C ARG A 363 13.08 11.20 1.03
N ASP A 364 11.98 11.28 0.28
CA ASP A 364 11.48 10.17 -0.54
C ASP A 364 11.23 10.59 -2.00
N VAL A 365 12.21 11.27 -2.59
CA VAL A 365 12.14 11.70 -4.01
C VAL A 365 12.18 10.46 -4.90
N SER A 366 11.10 10.24 -5.65
CA SER A 366 10.93 9.08 -6.52
C SER A 366 10.15 9.44 -7.78
N MET A 367 10.22 8.62 -8.83
CA MET A 367 9.47 8.88 -10.07
C MET A 367 7.95 8.87 -9.85
N ASP A 368 7.45 8.12 -8.87
CA ASP A 368 6.03 8.06 -8.52
C ASP A 368 5.56 9.25 -7.68
N ASN A 369 6.50 9.96 -7.03
CA ASN A 369 6.25 11.15 -6.24
C ASN A 369 6.40 12.46 -7.04
N ILE A 370 6.52 12.35 -8.37
CA ILE A 370 6.49 13.48 -9.30
C ILE A 370 5.33 13.27 -10.26
N LEU A 371 4.35 14.18 -10.23
CA LEU A 371 3.22 14.19 -11.14
C LEU A 371 3.35 15.32 -12.15
N PHE A 372 2.75 15.16 -13.33
CA PHE A 372 2.56 16.29 -14.23
C PHE A 372 1.61 17.32 -13.62
N GLY A 373 1.84 18.59 -13.95
CA GLY A 373 0.87 19.65 -13.70
C GLY A 373 -0.42 19.45 -14.51
N ASP A 374 -1.35 20.39 -14.36
CA ASP A 374 -2.51 20.48 -15.25
C ASP A 374 -2.06 20.75 -16.70
N ASP A 375 -2.90 20.48 -17.71
CA ASP A 375 -2.54 20.64 -19.13
C ASP A 375 -2.10 22.07 -19.49
N GLU A 376 -2.59 23.07 -18.75
CA GLU A 376 -2.27 24.50 -18.89
C GLU A 376 -1.14 24.95 -17.94
N ALA A 377 -0.40 24.02 -17.33
CA ALA A 377 0.65 24.35 -16.39
C ALA A 377 1.78 25.13 -17.05
N THR A 378 2.09 26.29 -16.48
CA THR A 378 3.22 27.12 -16.88
C THR A 378 4.53 26.57 -16.33
N VAL A 379 5.65 27.09 -16.86
CA VAL A 379 6.99 26.87 -16.29
C VAL A 379 6.94 27.12 -14.77
N GLY A 380 7.54 26.21 -14.01
CA GLY A 380 7.46 26.17 -12.54
C GLY A 380 6.44 25.16 -12.02
N ASN A 381 5.42 24.78 -12.80
CA ASN A 381 4.35 23.87 -12.38
C ASN A 381 4.12 22.69 -13.34
N ARG A 382 4.98 22.48 -14.36
CA ARG A 382 4.83 21.36 -15.31
C ARG A 382 5.09 20.01 -14.65
N GLY A 383 5.93 19.99 -13.61
CA GLY A 383 6.12 18.87 -12.70
C GLY A 383 5.88 19.31 -11.27
N VAL A 384 5.20 18.47 -10.51
CA VAL A 384 4.73 18.75 -9.17
C VAL A 384 5.18 17.63 -8.24
N VAL A 385 5.94 18.00 -7.20
CA VAL A 385 6.35 17.07 -6.14
C VAL A 385 5.17 16.83 -5.19
N ILE A 386 4.93 15.56 -4.88
CA ILE A 386 3.87 15.07 -3.98
C ILE A 386 4.45 14.15 -2.90
N ASP A 387 3.60 13.76 -1.94
CA ASP A 387 3.89 12.77 -0.90
C ASP A 387 4.98 13.18 0.10
N LEU A 388 4.57 13.97 1.10
CA LEU A 388 5.46 14.48 2.16
C LEU A 388 5.42 13.62 3.43
N ASP A 389 5.02 12.34 3.33
CA ASP A 389 4.91 11.44 4.48
C ASP A 389 6.26 11.14 5.16
N MET A 390 7.34 11.14 4.37
CA MET A 390 8.70 10.90 4.87
C MET A 390 9.49 12.19 5.13
N ALA A 391 8.84 13.35 4.89
CA ALA A 391 9.48 14.64 5.01
C ALA A 391 9.81 14.99 6.45
N ILE A 392 10.75 15.92 6.62
CA ILE A 392 11.17 16.44 7.93
C ILE A 392 11.19 17.97 7.91
N MET A 393 11.08 18.55 9.10
CA MET A 393 11.34 19.97 9.27
C MET A 393 12.83 20.19 9.45
N VAL A 394 13.42 21.07 8.66
CA VAL A 394 14.84 21.45 8.75
C VAL A 394 14.98 22.91 9.14
N LYS A 395 15.87 23.19 10.10
CA LYS A 395 16.26 24.56 10.48
C LYS A 395 17.46 24.99 9.63
N GLY A 396 17.24 25.17 8.34
CA GLY A 396 18.31 25.42 7.36
C GLY A 396 19.03 24.14 6.89
N PRO A 397 20.02 24.25 5.99
CA PRO A 397 20.67 23.11 5.33
C PRO A 397 21.50 22.22 6.27
N SER A 398 21.74 22.68 7.50
CA SER A 398 22.53 22.00 8.51
C SER A 398 21.79 22.07 9.84
N ALA A 399 20.93 21.08 10.13
CA ALA A 399 20.46 20.84 11.50
C ALA A 399 19.88 19.42 11.69
N ASP A 400 20.36 18.82 12.78
CA ASP A 400 19.89 17.64 13.52
C ASP A 400 20.11 16.26 12.89
N VAL A 401 20.96 15.47 13.55
CA VAL A 401 21.24 14.05 13.24
C VAL A 401 19.95 13.27 13.38
N ILE A 402 19.37 12.89 12.26
CA ILE A 402 18.18 12.05 12.23
C ILE A 402 18.63 10.60 12.29
N THR A 403 18.38 9.99 13.44
CA THR A 403 18.58 8.55 13.71
C THR A 403 17.43 7.71 13.17
N GLU A 404 16.80 8.12 12.07
CA GLU A 404 15.79 7.29 11.41
C GLU A 404 16.46 6.38 10.40
N LEU A 405 16.02 5.12 10.37
CA LEU A 405 16.44 4.14 9.36
C LEU A 405 16.20 4.72 7.94
N PRO A 406 17.00 4.32 6.94
CA PRO A 406 16.75 4.70 5.56
C PRO A 406 15.31 4.35 5.18
N ALA A 407 14.65 5.32 4.60
CA ALA A 407 13.29 5.21 4.10
C ALA A 407 13.28 5.61 2.62
N GLY A 408 12.19 5.25 1.94
CA GLY A 408 12.02 5.51 0.52
C GLY A 408 12.40 4.33 -0.37
N THR A 409 12.29 4.54 -1.68
CA THR A 409 12.48 3.49 -2.70
C THR A 409 13.96 3.30 -3.03
N GLN A 410 14.49 2.09 -2.87
CA GLN A 410 15.94 1.79 -2.90
C GLN A 410 16.62 2.25 -4.21
N LEU A 411 15.92 2.11 -5.34
CA LEU A 411 16.34 2.56 -6.66
C LEU A 411 16.79 4.03 -6.66
N TYR A 412 16.10 4.89 -5.91
CA TYR A 412 16.36 6.34 -5.89
C TYR A 412 17.14 6.81 -4.66
N GLN A 413 17.37 5.96 -3.67
CA GLN A 413 18.17 6.34 -2.49
C GLN A 413 19.61 6.71 -2.89
N SER A 414 20.17 7.75 -2.27
CA SER A 414 21.56 8.12 -2.48
C SER A 414 22.53 7.04 -1.99
N ILE A 415 23.76 7.05 -2.50
CA ILE A 415 24.87 6.21 -2.00
C ILE A 415 25.06 6.39 -0.49
N SER A 416 24.95 7.64 -0.01
CA SER A 416 25.10 7.97 1.42
C SER A 416 23.97 7.36 2.27
N VAL A 417 22.73 7.34 1.76
CA VAL A 417 21.56 6.80 2.46
C VAL A 417 21.54 5.26 2.43
N LEU A 418 21.98 4.64 1.33
CA LEU A 418 22.04 3.17 1.19
C LEU A 418 23.07 2.55 2.13
N ASP A 419 24.20 3.21 2.35
CA ASP A 419 25.29 2.70 3.17
C ASP A 419 25.14 3.07 4.66
N TYR A 420 23.93 2.87 5.20
CA TYR A 420 23.60 3.17 6.61
C TYR A 420 24.07 2.11 7.61
N LYS A 421 24.42 0.90 7.12
CA LYS A 421 24.84 -0.26 7.93
C LYS A 421 26.36 -0.42 8.00
N GLY A 422 27.14 0.43 7.33
CA GLY A 422 28.59 0.37 7.39
C GLY A 422 29.12 0.62 8.81
N GLU A 423 30.36 0.21 9.07
CA GLU A 423 31.08 0.49 10.34
C GLU A 423 31.43 1.99 10.53
N LEU A 424 31.00 2.84 9.60
CA LEU A 424 31.31 4.26 9.54
C LEU A 424 30.20 5.12 10.16
N VAL A 425 30.50 6.39 10.38
CA VAL A 425 29.54 7.27 11.06
C VAL A 425 28.40 7.64 10.11
N PRO A 426 27.13 7.40 10.47
CA PRO A 426 26.00 7.76 9.63
C PRO A 426 25.99 9.25 9.30
N VAL A 427 25.81 9.58 8.01
CA VAL A 427 25.62 10.96 7.55
C VAL A 427 24.11 11.21 7.44
N PRO A 428 23.58 12.28 8.05
CA PRO A 428 22.16 12.60 7.94
C PRO A 428 21.72 12.79 6.49
N HIS A 429 20.49 12.41 6.19
CA HIS A 429 19.85 12.70 4.91
C HIS A 429 19.71 14.22 4.75
N ASP A 430 20.27 14.79 3.69
CA ASP A 430 20.21 16.22 3.36
C ASP A 430 19.68 16.46 1.93
N TYR A 431 19.66 17.73 1.50
CA TYR A 431 19.15 18.08 0.18
C TYR A 431 19.99 17.52 -0.97
N LEU A 432 21.27 17.20 -0.74
CA LEU A 432 22.13 16.61 -1.77
C LEU A 432 21.73 15.16 -2.05
N ASP A 433 21.22 14.43 -1.05
CA ASP A 433 20.66 13.10 -1.27
C ASP A 433 19.41 13.17 -2.16
N ASP A 434 18.52 14.13 -1.91
CA ASP A 434 17.32 14.33 -2.74
C ASP A 434 17.71 14.77 -4.19
N LEU A 435 18.77 15.56 -4.36
CA LEU A 435 19.34 15.88 -5.69
C LEU A 435 19.93 14.65 -6.39
N GLU A 436 20.60 13.76 -5.65
CA GLU A 436 21.07 12.48 -6.17
C GLU A 436 19.90 11.56 -6.58
N SER A 437 18.79 11.59 -5.84
CA SER A 437 17.56 10.88 -6.22
C SER A 437 16.99 11.38 -7.55
N PHE A 438 16.98 12.68 -7.81
CA PHE A 438 16.56 13.23 -9.12
C PHE A 438 17.44 12.72 -10.27
N PHE A 439 18.75 12.55 -10.04
CA PHE A 439 19.64 11.93 -11.02
C PHE A 439 19.26 10.46 -11.29
N TYR A 440 18.95 9.68 -10.26
CA TYR A 440 18.49 8.29 -10.46
C TYR A 440 17.13 8.20 -11.15
N ILE A 441 16.24 9.17 -10.95
CA ILE A 441 15.00 9.28 -11.73
C ILE A 441 15.31 9.53 -13.21
N LEU A 442 16.25 10.42 -13.52
CA LEU A 442 16.69 10.64 -14.90
C LEU A 442 17.31 9.36 -15.51
N CYS A 443 18.14 8.64 -14.78
CA CYS A 443 18.64 7.33 -15.21
C CYS A 443 17.50 6.33 -15.46
N HIS A 444 16.50 6.29 -14.57
CA HIS A 444 15.35 5.41 -14.74
C HIS A 444 14.54 5.77 -16.00
N LEU A 445 14.31 7.05 -16.28
CA LEU A 445 13.67 7.46 -17.54
C LEU A 445 14.47 6.97 -18.76
N LEU A 446 15.78 7.22 -18.76
CA LEU A 446 16.67 6.91 -19.89
C LEU A 446 16.83 5.41 -20.15
N TYR A 447 16.91 4.59 -19.10
CA TYR A 447 17.16 3.15 -19.23
C TYR A 447 15.90 2.29 -19.10
N GLY A 448 14.85 2.83 -18.48
CA GLY A 448 13.61 2.15 -18.19
C GLY A 448 12.57 2.22 -19.29
N TYR A 449 12.76 3.08 -20.30
CA TYR A 449 11.77 3.35 -21.35
C TYR A 449 12.37 3.36 -22.75
N GLU A 450 11.73 2.66 -23.68
CA GLU A 450 12.06 2.64 -25.12
C GLU A 450 11.00 3.35 -25.99
N GLY A 451 10.03 3.99 -25.35
CA GLY A 451 9.00 4.81 -25.96
C GLY A 451 8.02 5.35 -24.92
N PHE A 452 7.10 6.20 -25.36
CA PHE A 452 5.99 6.68 -24.52
C PHE A 452 5.14 5.49 -24.08
N ASP A 453 4.91 5.36 -22.78
CA ASP A 453 4.21 4.21 -22.16
C ASP A 453 4.77 2.84 -22.58
N ARG A 454 6.05 2.78 -23.00
CA ARG A 454 6.73 1.52 -23.38
C ARG A 454 7.95 1.31 -22.50
N PRO A 455 7.82 0.55 -21.40
CA PRO A 455 8.95 0.11 -20.61
C PRO A 455 9.95 -0.66 -21.47
N ALA A 456 11.24 -0.45 -21.21
CA ALA A 456 12.31 -1.18 -21.86
C ALA A 456 12.24 -2.68 -21.49
N PRO A 457 12.58 -3.59 -22.42
CA PRO A 457 12.60 -5.02 -22.13
C PRO A 457 13.55 -5.35 -20.98
N ALA A 458 13.16 -6.28 -20.10
CA ALA A 458 14.01 -6.69 -18.96
C ALA A 458 15.40 -7.22 -19.37
N ALA A 459 15.55 -7.70 -20.61
CA ALA A 459 16.82 -8.14 -21.17
C ALA A 459 17.79 -6.99 -21.47
N PHE A 460 17.29 -5.75 -21.61
CA PHE A 460 18.09 -4.56 -21.88
C PHE A 460 19.09 -4.29 -20.76
N THR A 461 20.35 -4.01 -21.09
CA THR A 461 21.41 -3.81 -20.10
C THR A 461 21.08 -2.72 -19.10
N GLY A 462 20.45 -1.61 -19.54
CA GLY A 462 20.01 -0.54 -18.65
C GLY A 462 19.02 -1.02 -17.59
N MET A 463 18.05 -1.87 -17.98
CA MET A 463 17.09 -2.47 -17.04
C MET A 463 17.77 -3.38 -16.02
N LYS A 464 18.83 -4.09 -16.42
CA LYS A 464 19.62 -4.90 -15.47
C LYS A 464 20.32 -4.02 -14.43
N VAL A 465 20.82 -2.85 -14.83
CA VAL A 465 21.45 -1.89 -13.88
C VAL A 465 20.41 -1.37 -12.89
N LEU A 466 19.24 -0.93 -13.37
CA LEU A 466 18.16 -0.47 -12.48
C LEU A 466 17.71 -1.59 -11.53
N ALA A 467 17.57 -2.82 -12.02
CA ALA A 467 17.23 -3.97 -11.20
C ALA A 467 18.29 -4.28 -10.12
N LEU A 468 19.58 -4.07 -10.42
CA LEU A 468 20.67 -4.20 -9.44
C LEU A 468 20.62 -3.10 -8.37
N TRP A 469 20.20 -1.89 -8.71
CA TRP A 469 20.04 -0.82 -7.72
C TRP A 469 18.84 -1.06 -6.79
N GLU A 470 17.75 -1.61 -7.31
CA GLU A 470 16.51 -1.84 -6.54
C GLU A 470 16.54 -3.13 -5.70
N ASN A 471 17.01 -4.25 -6.26
CA ASN A 471 16.76 -5.58 -5.67
C ASN A 471 17.97 -6.16 -4.92
N MET A 472 19.15 -5.55 -5.02
CA MET A 472 20.34 -6.05 -4.33
C MET A 472 20.38 -5.58 -2.87
N PRO A 473 21.09 -6.28 -1.98
CA PRO A 473 21.39 -5.76 -0.65
C PRO A 473 22.04 -4.37 -0.73
N ALA A 474 21.77 -3.51 0.26
CA ALA A 474 22.15 -2.09 0.21
C ALA A 474 23.65 -1.86 -0.11
N GLU A 475 24.57 -2.63 0.49
CA GLU A 475 26.00 -2.56 0.21
C GLU A 475 26.34 -2.83 -1.28
N ALA A 476 25.72 -3.85 -1.87
CA ALA A 476 25.91 -4.17 -3.29
C ALA A 476 25.31 -3.09 -4.19
N ALA A 477 24.14 -2.55 -3.85
CA ALA A 477 23.54 -1.43 -4.56
C ALA A 477 24.42 -0.17 -4.52
N THR A 478 24.97 0.16 -3.34
CA THR A 478 25.96 1.24 -3.14
C THR A 478 27.16 1.08 -4.07
N ASN A 479 27.78 -0.10 -4.09
CA ASN A 479 28.94 -0.38 -4.95
C ASN A 479 28.61 -0.24 -6.45
N MET A 480 27.42 -0.67 -6.88
CA MET A 480 26.99 -0.52 -8.27
C MET A 480 26.72 0.94 -8.64
N LYS A 481 26.14 1.72 -7.73
CA LYS A 481 25.90 3.15 -7.91
C LYS A 481 27.22 3.93 -7.96
N LEU A 482 28.14 3.69 -7.03
CA LEU A 482 29.49 4.28 -7.04
C LEU A 482 30.22 4.01 -8.36
N ARG A 483 30.24 2.74 -8.80
CA ARG A 483 30.87 2.35 -10.07
C ARG A 483 30.27 3.10 -11.26
N TYR A 484 28.97 3.36 -11.26
CA TYR A 484 28.29 4.10 -12.32
C TYR A 484 28.64 5.60 -12.30
N ILE A 485 28.77 6.19 -11.10
CA ILE A 485 29.09 7.61 -10.95
C ILE A 485 30.57 7.90 -11.26
N GLU A 486 31.49 7.07 -10.75
CA GLU A 486 32.95 7.28 -10.83
C GLU A 486 33.56 6.96 -12.19
N LEU A 487 33.12 5.87 -12.84
CA LEU A 487 33.61 5.55 -14.17
C LEU A 487 32.92 6.46 -15.19
N GLU A 488 33.58 6.79 -16.31
CA GLU A 488 32.90 7.32 -17.51
C GLU A 488 31.89 6.31 -18.14
N GLY A 489 31.46 5.31 -17.36
CA GLY A 489 30.68 4.16 -17.76
C GLY A 489 31.44 3.27 -18.75
N PRO A 490 31.93 2.08 -18.38
CA PRO A 490 32.44 1.15 -19.37
C PRO A 490 31.24 0.59 -20.15
N ASN A 491 30.88 1.19 -21.29
CA ASN A 491 29.99 0.57 -22.29
C ASN A 491 28.69 -0.06 -21.72
N ILE A 492 28.10 0.54 -20.68
CA ILE A 492 26.75 0.23 -20.24
C ILE A 492 25.82 1.01 -21.19
N ASN A 493 25.79 0.50 -22.43
CA ASN A 493 25.10 0.88 -23.65
C ASN A 493 24.28 2.18 -23.63
N LYS A 494 24.51 3.02 -24.67
CA LYS A 494 23.65 4.14 -25.07
C LYS A 494 22.19 3.85 -24.69
N PRO A 495 21.47 4.77 -24.01
CA PRO A 495 20.06 4.57 -23.74
C PRO A 495 19.33 4.22 -25.04
N PRO A 496 18.15 3.56 -24.97
CA PRO A 496 17.40 3.16 -26.15
C PRO A 496 17.36 4.31 -27.17
N LEU A 497 17.48 3.99 -28.48
CA LEU A 497 17.53 4.98 -29.58
C LEU A 497 16.40 6.02 -29.55
N PHE A 498 15.36 5.73 -28.77
CA PHE A 498 14.31 6.64 -28.36
C PHE A 498 14.86 7.97 -27.80
N TRP A 499 15.71 7.96 -26.76
CA TRP A 499 16.15 9.19 -26.10
C TRP A 499 17.12 10.00 -26.96
N SER A 500 16.87 11.32 -27.07
CA SER A 500 17.70 12.23 -27.85
C SER A 500 19.11 12.40 -27.27
N THR A 501 20.05 12.81 -28.12
CA THR A 501 21.40 13.19 -27.69
C THR A 501 21.39 14.26 -26.60
N ALA A 502 20.42 15.18 -26.62
CA ALA A 502 20.25 16.19 -25.58
C ALA A 502 20.01 15.57 -24.20
N CYS A 503 19.10 14.59 -24.09
CA CYS A 503 18.83 13.88 -22.84
C CYS A 503 20.05 13.08 -22.35
N ILE A 504 20.82 12.49 -23.27
CA ILE A 504 22.05 11.75 -22.94
C ILE A 504 23.12 12.70 -22.37
N LYS A 505 23.35 13.83 -23.04
CA LYS A 505 24.27 14.88 -22.57
C LYS A 505 23.85 15.42 -21.21
N LEU A 506 22.55 15.62 -20.98
CA LEU A 506 22.01 16.06 -19.69
C LEU A 506 22.38 15.08 -18.58
N CYS A 507 22.11 13.79 -18.76
CA CYS A 507 22.42 12.76 -17.77
C CYS A 507 23.92 12.73 -17.43
N ASP A 508 24.78 12.81 -18.45
CA ASP A 508 26.23 12.79 -18.27
C ASP A 508 26.77 14.10 -17.65
N SER A 509 26.18 15.25 -17.99
CA SER A 509 26.54 16.53 -17.36
C SER A 509 26.12 16.57 -15.89
N LEU A 510 24.91 16.10 -15.58
CA LEU A 510 24.42 16.01 -14.21
C LEU A 510 25.26 15.05 -13.37
N ARG A 511 25.64 13.89 -13.93
CA ARG A 511 26.57 12.95 -13.27
C ARG A 511 27.90 13.61 -12.90
N ARG A 512 28.52 14.33 -13.85
CA ARG A 512 29.79 15.04 -13.60
C ARG A 512 29.66 16.12 -12.53
N TYR A 513 28.52 16.83 -12.51
CA TYR A 513 28.23 17.84 -11.51
C TYR A 513 28.08 17.25 -10.10
N LEU A 514 27.36 16.13 -9.98
CA LEU A 514 27.10 15.50 -8.68
C LEU A 514 28.32 14.75 -8.12
N LEU A 515 29.21 14.22 -8.97
CA LEU A 515 30.39 13.46 -8.54
C LEU A 515 31.20 14.12 -7.41
N PRO A 516 31.64 15.40 -7.50
CA PRO A 516 32.37 16.05 -6.41
C PRO A 516 31.54 16.24 -5.13
N LEU A 517 30.22 16.43 -5.24
CA LEU A 517 29.33 16.56 -4.08
C LEU A 517 29.18 15.22 -3.34
N ILE A 518 29.05 14.14 -4.09
CA ILE A 518 28.98 12.77 -3.58
C ILE A 518 30.30 12.37 -2.91
N ASP A 519 31.44 12.67 -3.53
CA ASP A 519 32.76 12.49 -2.91
C ASP A 519 32.90 13.29 -1.60
N GLY A 520 32.37 14.52 -1.58
CA GLY A 520 32.23 15.32 -0.36
C GLY A 520 31.45 14.61 0.75
N LYS A 521 30.32 13.97 0.43
CA LYS A 521 29.54 13.19 1.39
C LYS A 521 30.26 11.93 1.88
N ILE A 522 30.94 11.20 0.99
CA ILE A 522 31.75 10.04 1.35
C ILE A 522 32.86 10.46 2.32
N LYS A 523 33.49 11.62 2.06
CA LYS A 523 34.48 12.24 2.94
C LYS A 523 33.92 12.58 4.32
N LEU A 524 32.68 13.06 4.43
CA LEU A 524 32.03 13.28 5.74
C LEU A 524 31.89 11.99 6.54
N ARG A 525 31.57 10.90 5.86
CA ARG A 525 31.31 9.59 6.48
C ARG A 525 32.56 8.96 7.10
N VAL A 526 33.72 9.17 6.47
CA VAL A 526 35.01 8.66 6.95
C VAL A 526 35.66 9.58 7.99
N THR A 527 35.22 10.85 8.10
CA THR A 527 35.73 11.78 9.11
C THR A 527 35.14 11.46 10.49
N ARG A 528 36.00 11.00 11.40
CA ARG A 528 35.63 10.64 12.78
C ARG A 528 35.57 11.83 13.72
N ASP A 529 36.31 12.90 13.44
CA ASP A 529 36.30 14.11 14.26
C ASP A 529 35.04 14.93 14.01
N ASP A 530 34.23 15.13 15.04
CA ASP A 530 32.92 15.79 14.92
C ASP A 530 33.05 17.27 14.49
N VAL A 531 34.13 17.95 14.87
CA VAL A 531 34.37 19.37 14.56
C VAL A 531 34.77 19.51 13.10
N GLU A 532 35.74 18.72 12.64
CA GLU A 532 36.16 18.67 11.24
C GLU A 532 35.00 18.26 10.34
N ARG A 533 34.24 17.23 10.72
CA ARG A 533 33.06 16.79 9.98
C ARG A 533 32.02 17.90 9.90
N GLY A 534 31.76 18.62 10.99
CA GLY A 534 30.86 19.76 11.01
C GLY A 534 31.33 20.90 10.09
N ALA A 535 32.63 21.17 10.03
CA ALA A 535 33.21 22.17 9.13
C ALA A 535 33.08 21.75 7.66
N ARG A 536 33.39 20.49 7.33
CA ARG A 536 33.21 19.92 5.99
C ARG A 536 31.75 19.95 5.54
N ALA A 537 30.81 19.66 6.44
CA ALA A 537 29.38 19.70 6.12
C ALA A 537 28.93 21.12 5.79
N LYS A 538 29.36 22.12 6.59
CA LYS A 538 29.10 23.53 6.30
C LYS A 538 29.68 23.98 4.96
N GLU A 539 30.90 23.55 4.65
CA GLU A 539 31.54 23.84 3.36
C GLU A 539 30.76 23.24 2.19
N LEU A 540 30.31 21.98 2.33
CA LEU A 540 29.51 21.30 1.32
C LEU A 540 28.13 21.94 1.14
N HIS A 541 27.60 22.63 2.15
CA HIS A 541 26.29 23.28 2.10
C HIS A 541 26.34 24.77 1.79
N LYS A 542 27.53 25.38 1.65
CA LYS A 542 27.69 26.83 1.53
C LYS A 542 27.06 27.39 0.23
N ASP A 543 27.09 26.60 -0.83
CA ASP A 543 26.65 26.97 -2.18
C ASP A 543 25.29 26.36 -2.54
N LEU A 544 24.41 26.13 -1.55
CA LEU A 544 23.12 25.46 -1.75
C LEU A 544 22.32 26.02 -2.93
N GLU A 545 22.12 27.34 -3.00
CA GLU A 545 21.33 27.95 -4.08
C GLU A 545 21.99 27.79 -5.45
N GLU A 546 23.32 27.83 -5.49
CA GLU A 546 24.12 27.62 -6.70
C GLU A 546 23.99 26.17 -7.19
N HIS A 547 23.99 25.19 -6.26
CA HIS A 547 23.75 23.78 -6.61
C HIS A 547 22.45 23.57 -7.40
N TYR A 548 21.36 24.18 -6.95
CA TYR A 548 20.09 24.09 -7.69
C TYR A 548 20.11 24.89 -8.99
N SER A 549 20.65 26.11 -8.96
CA SER A 549 20.73 26.98 -10.14
C SER A 549 21.50 26.30 -11.28
N ASP A 550 22.65 25.71 -10.99
CA ASP A 550 23.50 25.03 -11.96
C ASP A 550 22.81 23.78 -12.52
N ILE A 551 22.23 22.94 -11.65
CA ILE A 551 21.50 21.74 -12.07
C ILE A 551 20.34 22.14 -12.99
N ILE A 552 19.56 23.15 -12.62
CA ILE A 552 18.45 23.66 -13.43
C ILE A 552 18.95 24.16 -14.79
N ALA A 553 20.08 24.88 -14.82
CA ALA A 553 20.67 25.35 -16.07
C ALA A 553 21.04 24.20 -17.02
N LEU A 554 21.51 23.05 -16.50
CA LEU A 554 21.75 21.85 -17.31
C LEU A 554 20.47 21.35 -17.99
N PHE A 555 19.35 21.35 -17.26
CA PHE A 555 18.04 20.97 -17.82
C PHE A 555 17.54 21.98 -18.86
N ASP A 556 17.71 23.28 -18.59
CA ASP A 556 17.29 24.33 -19.51
C ASP A 556 18.04 24.23 -20.86
N VAL A 557 19.36 23.95 -20.84
CA VAL A 557 20.15 23.66 -22.06
C VAL A 557 19.60 22.46 -22.83
N ALA A 558 19.23 21.37 -22.13
CA ALA A 558 18.67 20.19 -22.79
C ALA A 558 17.29 20.47 -23.40
N LEU A 559 16.46 21.28 -22.75
CA LEU A 559 15.13 21.66 -23.21
C LEU A 559 15.17 22.53 -24.47
N GLU A 560 16.20 23.36 -24.64
CA GLU A 560 16.42 24.14 -25.87
C GLU A 560 16.69 23.26 -27.10
N GLU A 561 17.36 22.11 -26.92
CA GLU A 561 17.65 21.15 -28.00
C GLU A 561 16.46 20.20 -28.31
N LEU A 562 15.45 20.12 -27.44
CA LEU A 562 14.33 19.18 -27.57
C LEU A 562 13.17 19.75 -28.42
N PRO A 563 12.50 18.91 -29.24
CA PRO A 563 11.29 19.32 -29.95
C PRO A 563 10.21 19.80 -28.96
N LYS A 564 9.66 20.99 -29.20
CA LYS A 564 8.59 21.57 -28.38
C LYS A 564 7.27 20.79 -28.58
N PRO A 565 6.36 20.83 -27.58
CA PRO A 565 5.05 20.19 -27.69
C PRO A 565 4.30 20.68 -28.94
N GLY A 566 3.83 19.74 -29.78
CA GLY A 566 3.11 20.03 -31.03
C GLY A 566 3.97 20.12 -32.29
N GLY A 567 5.30 19.98 -32.21
CA GLY A 567 6.16 19.73 -33.37
C GLY A 567 6.14 18.26 -33.78
N GLU A 568 6.25 17.96 -35.07
CA GLU A 568 6.47 16.59 -35.55
C GLU A 568 7.82 16.08 -35.02
N ASP A 569 7.83 15.14 -34.07
CA ASP A 569 9.04 14.38 -33.75
C ASP A 569 9.15 13.23 -34.77
N PRO A 570 10.17 13.25 -35.66
CA PRO A 570 10.31 12.26 -36.73
C PRO A 570 10.55 10.82 -36.22
N ARG A 571 10.69 10.61 -34.91
CA ARG A 571 10.81 9.29 -34.26
C ARG A 571 9.48 8.76 -33.72
N VAL A 572 8.40 9.50 -33.88
CA VAL A 572 7.04 9.09 -33.50
C VAL A 572 6.47 8.24 -34.64
N LEU A 573 6.37 6.92 -34.41
CA LEU A 573 5.50 6.10 -35.25
C LEU A 573 4.04 6.50 -34.99
N PRO A 574 3.20 6.65 -36.03
CA PRO A 574 1.86 7.19 -35.89
C PRO A 574 1.01 6.33 -34.93
N ILE A 575 0.33 7.02 -34.01
CA ILE A 575 -0.62 6.43 -33.07
C ILE A 575 -1.75 5.80 -33.89
N ARG A 576 -1.98 4.49 -33.72
CA ARG A 576 -3.14 3.81 -34.30
C ARG A 576 -4.40 4.35 -33.61
N ALA A 577 -5.32 4.89 -34.38
CA ALA A 577 -6.60 5.39 -33.86
C ALA A 577 -7.34 4.30 -33.06
N PRO A 578 -8.10 4.67 -32.00
CA PRO A 578 -8.86 3.71 -31.22
C PRO A 578 -9.86 2.98 -32.11
N VAL A 579 -9.78 1.66 -32.12
CA VAL A 579 -10.73 0.80 -32.84
C VAL A 579 -12.07 0.89 -32.13
N THR A 580 -13.02 1.62 -32.72
CA THR A 580 -14.44 1.48 -32.40
C THR A 580 -14.88 0.05 -32.73
N PRO A 581 -15.59 -0.67 -31.84
CA PRO A 581 -16.09 -2.00 -32.18
C PRO A 581 -17.22 -1.85 -33.19
N SER A 582 -16.97 -2.25 -34.43
CA SER A 582 -18.01 -2.41 -35.44
C SER A 582 -18.81 -3.68 -35.15
N SER A 583 -20.10 -3.51 -34.96
CA SER A 583 -21.12 -4.55 -35.00
C SER A 583 -21.11 -5.27 -36.35
N SER A 584 -20.92 -6.60 -36.35
CA SER A 584 -21.39 -7.44 -37.44
C SER A 584 -21.68 -8.85 -36.92
N GLU A 585 -22.88 -9.30 -37.24
CA GLU A 585 -23.55 -10.53 -36.86
C GLU A 585 -22.78 -11.80 -37.27
N ALA A 586 -22.78 -12.80 -36.40
CA ALA A 586 -22.33 -14.15 -36.74
C ALA A 586 -23.53 -14.95 -37.26
N SER A 587 -23.56 -15.19 -38.58
CA SER A 587 -24.39 -16.22 -39.20
C SER A 587 -23.72 -17.58 -39.07
N TYR A 588 -24.48 -18.53 -38.51
CA TYR A 588 -24.17 -19.95 -38.50
C TYR A 588 -24.13 -20.50 -39.93
N GLU A 589 -23.11 -21.29 -40.27
CA GLU A 589 -23.27 -22.34 -41.26
C GLU A 589 -22.30 -23.51 -41.01
N SER A 590 -22.88 -24.69 -40.97
CA SER A 590 -22.32 -26.01 -40.74
C SER A 590 -22.01 -26.69 -42.07
N THR A 591 -20.86 -27.37 -42.20
CA THR A 591 -20.72 -28.53 -43.09
C THR A 591 -19.60 -29.47 -42.67
N GLU A 592 -19.94 -30.76 -42.67
CA GLU A 592 -19.12 -31.94 -42.48
C GLU A 592 -18.09 -32.15 -43.63
N SER A 593 -16.97 -32.84 -43.37
CA SER A 593 -16.71 -34.16 -43.96
C SER A 593 -15.31 -34.72 -43.64
N SER A 594 -15.35 -36.04 -43.49
CA SER A 594 -14.34 -37.11 -43.45
C SER A 594 -12.97 -36.95 -44.13
N GLY A 595 -11.96 -37.61 -43.54
CA GLY A 595 -10.74 -38.02 -44.24
C GLY A 595 -9.73 -38.81 -43.38
N SER A 596 -9.84 -40.15 -43.40
CA SER A 596 -8.81 -41.13 -42.99
C SER A 596 -7.46 -40.85 -43.70
N THR A 597 -6.26 -41.09 -43.15
CA THR A 597 -5.55 -42.40 -43.21
C THR A 597 -4.24 -42.40 -42.39
N ARG A 598 -3.95 -43.59 -41.86
CA ARG A 598 -2.81 -44.12 -41.09
C ARG A 598 -1.41 -43.80 -41.65
N TYR A 599 -0.39 -43.75 -40.77
CA TYR A 599 0.81 -44.62 -40.85
C TYR A 599 1.54 -44.72 -39.48
N SER A 600 2.09 -45.91 -39.23
CA SER A 600 2.89 -46.47 -38.11
C SER A 600 3.98 -45.56 -37.50
N GLY A 601 4.49 -45.72 -36.28
CA GLY A 601 4.65 -46.89 -35.41
C GLY A 601 6.14 -47.03 -35.00
N SER A 602 6.40 -47.59 -33.80
CA SER A 602 7.69 -47.84 -33.11
C SER A 602 8.11 -46.74 -32.12
N SER A 603 8.12 -46.89 -30.78
CA SER A 603 8.45 -47.95 -29.81
C SER A 603 9.75 -47.66 -29.04
N ASN A 604 9.75 -48.11 -27.77
CA ASN A 604 10.84 -48.22 -26.78
C ASN A 604 11.13 -46.96 -25.94
N SER A 605 10.69 -46.92 -24.67
CA SER A 605 11.28 -47.55 -23.46
C SER A 605 12.49 -46.75 -22.96
N ALA A 606 12.69 -46.45 -21.68
CA ALA A 606 12.46 -47.27 -20.50
C ALA A 606 12.20 -46.43 -19.23
N SER A 607 11.44 -47.07 -18.33
CA SER A 607 11.30 -46.81 -16.91
C SER A 607 12.55 -47.18 -16.09
N SER A 608 12.76 -46.51 -14.95
CA SER A 608 13.19 -47.11 -13.66
C SER A 608 13.39 -45.94 -12.67
N SER A 609 12.58 -45.74 -11.62
CA SER A 609 12.21 -46.55 -10.45
C SER A 609 12.89 -46.01 -9.19
N ALA A 610 12.05 -45.80 -8.19
CA ALA A 610 12.35 -45.25 -6.88
C ALA A 610 13.10 -46.21 -5.94
N LYS A 611 13.72 -45.60 -4.92
CA LYS A 611 13.83 -45.98 -3.49
C LYS A 611 15.27 -45.92 -2.97
N ARG A 612 15.47 -45.18 -1.88
CA ARG A 612 16.01 -45.72 -0.61
C ARG A 612 15.87 -44.72 0.54
N SER A 613 15.63 -45.29 1.70
CA SER A 613 15.46 -44.70 3.03
C SER A 613 16.72 -44.85 3.88
N SER A 614 16.78 -44.00 4.92
CA SER A 614 17.24 -44.21 6.32
C SER A 614 18.74 -44.28 6.70
N ASP A 615 19.05 -43.45 7.71
CA ASP A 615 20.01 -43.53 8.85
C ASP A 615 21.52 -43.35 8.53
N ASP A 616 22.40 -42.68 9.28
CA ASP A 616 22.43 -41.98 10.59
C ASP A 616 23.72 -41.09 10.59
N LEU A 617 23.77 -40.01 11.39
CA LEU A 617 24.88 -39.61 12.29
C LEU A 617 24.80 -38.13 12.75
N GLU A 618 25.00 -37.97 14.06
CA GLU A 618 24.95 -36.79 14.92
C GLU A 618 26.12 -35.79 14.69
N ASP A 619 25.92 -34.50 14.92
CA ASP A 619 26.43 -33.77 16.11
C ASP A 619 26.42 -32.22 16.02
N ALA A 620 25.92 -31.63 17.11
CA ALA A 620 26.36 -30.45 17.87
C ALA A 620 26.41 -28.99 17.30
N GLU A 621 25.52 -28.18 17.90
CA GLU A 621 25.76 -26.87 18.59
C GLU A 621 26.44 -25.68 17.89
N SER A 622 25.71 -24.55 17.78
CA SER A 622 25.77 -23.46 18.78
C SER A 622 24.96 -22.23 18.36
N SER A 623 24.18 -21.71 19.32
CA SER A 623 23.44 -20.43 19.24
C SER A 623 24.34 -19.27 19.71
N PRO A 624 24.21 -18.04 19.18
CA PRO A 624 24.86 -16.86 19.77
C PRO A 624 23.98 -16.20 20.85
N PRO A 625 24.59 -15.50 21.84
CA PRO A 625 23.95 -15.21 23.12
C PRO A 625 23.20 -13.86 23.17
N LYS A 626 22.18 -13.85 24.05
CA LYS A 626 21.49 -12.66 24.58
C LYS A 626 22.46 -11.80 25.39
N ARG A 627 22.51 -10.49 25.11
CA ARG A 627 23.17 -9.49 25.95
C ARG A 627 22.20 -8.94 27.00
N GLN A 628 22.47 -9.23 28.26
CA GLN A 628 21.94 -8.50 29.42
C GLN A 628 22.56 -7.09 29.47
N ARG A 629 21.74 -6.07 29.72
CA ARG A 629 22.19 -4.76 30.20
C ARG A 629 21.94 -4.69 31.71
N SER A 630 23.02 -4.44 32.45
CA SER A 630 23.01 -4.13 33.87
C SER A 630 23.10 -2.61 34.06
N VAL A 631 22.14 -2.09 34.84
CA VAL A 631 22.07 -0.83 35.62
C VAL A 631 22.30 0.49 34.88
#